data_AF-A0A2V8F457-F1
#
_entry.id   AF-A0A2V8F457-F1
#
_cell.length_a   1.000
_cell.length_b   1.000
_cell.length_c   1.000
_cell.angle_alpha   90.00
_cell.angle_beta   90.00
_cell.angle_gamma   90.00
#
_symmetry.space_group_name_H-M   'P 1'
#
loop_
_entity.id
_entity.type
_entity.pdbx_description
1 polymer ?
#
loop_
_entity_poly.entity_id
_entity_poly.type
_entity_poly.pdbx_seq_one_letter_code
_entity_poly.pdbx_strand_id
1 'polypeptide(L)' 'MRIFLAGSTGAIGVPLVRALVAAGHDVTALTRSPAKVDTLRA' A
#
# COMPACT_ATOMS: atom_id res chain seq x y z
N MET A 1 -12.32 -6.93 0.54
CA MET A 1 -12.18 -6.66 2.00
C MET A 1 -11.60 -5.26 2.19
N ARG A 2 -11.77 -4.65 3.37
CA ARG A 2 -11.13 -3.35 3.71
C ARG A 2 -9.88 -3.58 4.53
N ILE A 3 -8.74 -3.11 4.05
CA ILE A 3 -7.43 -3.40 4.64
C ILE A 3 -6.68 -2.09 4.86
N PHE A 4 -6.24 -1.86 6.11
CA PHE A 4 -5.37 -0.75 6.46
C PHE A 4 -3.94 -1.25 6.64
N LEU A 5 -2.99 -0.60 5.97
CA LEU A 5 -1.59 -1.01 5.94
C LEU A 5 -0.70 0.18 6.34
N ALA A 6 0.03 0.04 7.44
CA ALA A 6 0.97 1.04 7.92
C ALA A 6 2.40 0.78 7.44
N GLY A 7 3.13 1.82 7.05
CA GLY A 7 4.52 1.68 6.61
C GLY A 7 4.66 1.00 5.26
N SER A 8 3.68 1.19 4.37
CA SER A 8 3.50 0.40 3.14
C SER A 8 4.54 0.63 2.06
N THR A 9 5.50 1.54 2.25
CA THR A 9 6.53 1.88 1.26
C THR A 9 7.82 1.08 1.45
N GLY A 10 7.79 0.04 2.28
CA GLY A 10 8.93 -0.87 2.50
C GLY A 10 8.98 -2.02 1.48
N ALA A 11 10.00 -2.86 1.60
CA ALA A 11 10.23 -4.00 0.71
C ALA A 11 9.03 -4.97 0.63
N ILE A 12 8.26 -5.10 1.71
CA ILE A 12 7.07 -5.95 1.77
C ILE A 12 5.80 -5.16 1.42
N GLY A 13 5.71 -3.91 1.89
CA GLY A 13 4.48 -3.13 1.78
C GLY A 13 4.07 -2.85 0.34
N VAL A 14 5.01 -2.47 -0.53
CA VAL A 14 4.73 -2.14 -1.93
C VAL A 14 4.18 -3.35 -2.70
N PRO A 15 4.85 -4.52 -2.71
CA PRO A 15 4.30 -5.69 -3.40
C PRO A 15 3.00 -6.18 -2.77
N LEU A 16 2.84 -6.06 -1.45
CA LEU A 16 1.61 -6.47 -0.76
C LEU A 16 0.43 -5.59 -1.15
N VAL A 17 0.58 -4.25 -1.18
CA VAL A 17 -0.49 -3.34 -1.63
C VAL A 17 -0.92 -3.69 -3.05
N ARG A 18 0.02 -3.91 -3.98
CA ARG A 18 -0.29 -4.28 -5.36
C ARG A 18 -1.06 -5.60 -5.45
N ALA A 19 -0.61 -6.62 -4.71
CA ALA A 19 -1.28 -7.92 -4.69
C ALA A 19 -2.71 -7.84 -4.13
N LEU A 20 -2.91 -7.08 -3.04
CA LEU A 20 -4.23 -6.92 -2.42
C LEU A 20 -5.19 -6.12 -3.32
N VAL A 21 -4.71 -5.07 -3.98
CA VAL A 21 -5.50 -4.31 -4.95
C VAL A 21 -5.87 -5.19 -6.15
N ALA A 22 -4.92 -5.95 -6.71
CA ALA A 22 -5.17 -6.89 -7.80
C ALA A 22 -6.18 -7.99 -7.41
N ALA A 23 -6.21 -8.39 -6.14
CA ALA A 23 -7.21 -9.32 -5.59
C ALA A 23 -8.59 -8.68 -5.35
N GLY A 24 -8.80 -7.41 -5.71
CA GLY A 24 -10.08 -6.71 -5.57
C GLY A 24 -10.37 -6.25 -4.13
N HIS A 25 -9.36 -6.05 -3.31
CA HIS A 25 -9.53 -5.48 -1.97
C HIS A 25 -9.44 -3.95 -1.98
N ASP A 26 -10.18 -3.34 -1.05
CA ASP A 26 -10.12 -1.90 -0.76
C ASP A 26 -9.00 -1.66 0.24
N VAL A 27 -7.90 -1.04 -0.22
CA VAL A 27 -6.65 -0.91 0.53
C VAL A 27 -6.37 0.55 0.84
N THR A 28 -6.28 0.88 2.13
CA THR A 28 -5.75 2.16 2.60
C THR A 28 -4.31 1.97 3.07
N ALA A 29 -3.36 2.57 2.37
CA ALA A 29 -1.94 2.47 2.67
C ALA A 29 -1.38 3.79 3.23
N LEU A 30 -0.63 3.72 4.32
CA LEU A 30 -0.02 4.85 5.03
C LEU A 30 1.50 4.81 4.87
N THR A 31 2.11 5.98 4.68
CA THR A 31 3.55 6.19 4.86
C THR A 31 3.83 7.46 5.65
N ARG A 32 4.95 7.48 6.37
CA ARG A 32 5.40 8.66 7.14
C ARG A 32 6.08 9.71 6.27
N SER A 33 6.58 9.31 5.09
CA SER A 33 7.35 10.19 4.21
C SER A 33 6.47 10.62 3.02
N PRO A 34 6.07 11.91 2.92
CA PRO A 34 5.25 12.39 1.82
C PRO A 34 5.85 12.10 0.44
N ALA A 35 7.19 12.20 0.32
CA ALA A 35 7.93 11.89 -0.91
C ALA A 35 7.79 10.43 -1.39
N LYS A 36 7.29 9.52 -0.55
CA LYS A 36 7.10 8.10 -0.90
C LYS A 36 5.65 7.75 -1.26
N VAL A 37 4.73 8.71 -1.20
CA VAL A 37 3.30 8.46 -1.49
C VAL A 37 3.11 7.89 -2.90
N ASP A 38 3.86 8.39 -3.89
CA ASP A 38 3.76 7.91 -5.27
C ASP A 38 4.11 6.43 -5.42
N THR A 39 4.93 5.86 -4.53
CA THR A 39 5.26 4.42 -4.55
C THR A 39 4.08 3.51 -4.18
N LEU A 40 3.04 4.07 -3.56
CA LEU A 40 1.82 3.37 -3.16
C LEU A 40 0.70 3.45 -4.21
N ARG A 41 0.88 4.22 -5.29
CA ARG A 41 -0.10 4.28 -6.36
C ARG A 41 -0.10 2.94 -7.12
N ALA A 42 -1.25 2.27 -7.08
CA ALA A 42 -1.52 1.03 -7.79
C ALA A 42 -2.21 1.32 -9.13
#